data_AF-A0A9D4T4C1-F1
#
_entry.id   AF-A0A9D4T4C1-F1
#
_cell.length_a   1.000
_cell.length_b   1.000
_cell.length_c   1.000
_cell.angle_alpha   90.00
_cell.angle_beta   90.00
_cell.angle_gamma   90.00
#
_symmetry.space_group_name_H-M   'P 1'
#
loop_
_entity.id
_entity.type
_entity.pdbx_description
1 polymer ?
#
loop_
_entity_poly.entity_id
_entity_poly.type
_entity_poly.pdbx_seq_one_letter_code
_entity_poly.pdbx_strand_id
1 'polypeptide(L)'
;MCSRSSPTSWRLPVGKSFVPNEVVAFFGTTTPTWSHVKRVCKILRSELWIKIRLCHDWLKLLCFSRHPHFIAARELQGFRRTVHETTEAAWNSILVKLLGHLRKPQEKDGNNSSTTGVLVVGGASVPDDYAKILGKGPKYGVAPRIPAHELAALNRRLAGTTNSEQRERCLLEERGGVKLGRVKQSSPAGVPLHPQ
;
A
#
# COMPACT_ATOMS: atom_id res chain seq x y z
N MET A 1 -1.14 -20.49 -47.39
CA MET A 1 -0.02 -21.13 -46.66
C MET A 1 0.35 -20.24 -45.49
N CYS A 2 -0.12 -20.55 -44.27
CA CYS A 2 0.22 -19.81 -43.06
C CYS A 2 1.22 -20.63 -42.24
N SER A 3 2.44 -20.12 -42.12
CA SER A 3 3.51 -20.70 -41.32
C SER A 3 3.12 -20.71 -39.85
N ARG A 4 3.01 -21.91 -39.28
CA ARG A 4 2.85 -22.13 -37.83
C ARG A 4 4.20 -21.90 -37.17
N SER A 5 4.38 -20.76 -36.53
CA SER A 5 5.43 -20.57 -35.54
C SER A 5 5.09 -21.40 -34.29
N SER A 6 5.90 -22.40 -34.01
CA SER A 6 5.78 -23.26 -32.83
C SER A 6 5.78 -22.44 -31.54
N PRO A 7 4.88 -22.71 -30.57
CA PRO A 7 4.97 -22.09 -29.27
C PRO A 7 6.20 -22.64 -28.55
N THR A 8 7.11 -21.74 -28.21
CA THR A 8 8.28 -21.98 -27.37
C THR A 8 7.90 -22.80 -26.13
N SER A 9 8.57 -23.93 -25.99
CA SER A 9 8.53 -24.86 -24.87
C SER A 9 8.69 -24.14 -23.52
N TRP A 10 7.60 -23.99 -22.78
CA TRP A 10 7.59 -23.49 -21.40
C TRP A 10 7.94 -24.60 -20.41
N ARG A 11 9.16 -25.13 -20.48
CA ARG A 11 9.73 -25.88 -19.35
C ARG A 11 10.50 -24.89 -18.48
N LEU A 12 9.88 -24.44 -17.39
CA LEU A 12 10.61 -23.81 -16.30
C LEU A 12 10.88 -24.84 -15.19
N PRO A 13 12.04 -24.75 -14.52
CA PRO A 13 12.48 -25.75 -13.54
C PRO A 13 11.50 -25.88 -12.37
N VAL A 14 11.26 -27.13 -11.98
CA VAL A 14 10.49 -27.51 -10.78
C VAL A 14 11.16 -26.88 -9.56
N GLY A 15 10.50 -25.88 -8.95
CA GLY A 15 10.98 -25.20 -7.74
C GLY A 15 10.76 -23.68 -7.68
N LYS A 16 10.33 -23.03 -8.78
CA LYS A 16 10.10 -21.58 -8.80
C LYS A 16 8.64 -21.23 -8.54
N SER A 17 8.40 -20.37 -7.55
CA SER A 17 7.08 -19.79 -7.25
C SER A 17 6.48 -19.17 -8.50
N PHE A 18 5.29 -19.63 -8.89
CA PHE A 18 4.57 -19.14 -10.06
C PHE A 18 3.97 -17.76 -9.73
N VAL A 19 4.74 -16.70 -9.94
CA VAL A 19 4.20 -15.34 -9.88
C VAL A 19 3.65 -15.04 -11.28
N PRO A 20 2.36 -14.70 -11.43
CA PRO A 20 1.79 -14.35 -12.72
C PRO A 20 2.60 -13.24 -13.39
N ASN A 21 2.83 -13.36 -14.70
CA ASN A 21 3.67 -12.43 -15.45
C ASN A 21 3.21 -10.98 -15.32
N GLU A 22 1.90 -10.75 -15.13
CA GLU A 22 1.33 -9.42 -14.91
C GLU A 22 1.80 -8.80 -13.59
N VAL A 23 1.95 -9.62 -12.55
CA VAL A 23 2.44 -9.19 -11.24
C VAL A 23 3.95 -8.97 -11.31
N VAL A 24 4.69 -9.86 -11.99
CA VAL A 24 6.14 -9.67 -12.23
C VAL A 24 6.41 -8.38 -13.01
N ALA A 25 5.63 -8.08 -14.05
CA ALA A 25 5.76 -6.83 -14.80
C ALA A 25 5.54 -5.60 -13.92
N PHE A 26 4.67 -5.68 -12.91
CA PHE A 26 4.38 -4.59 -12.00
C PHE A 26 5.50 -4.32 -10.98
N PHE A 27 6.23 -5.36 -10.56
CA PHE A 27 7.32 -5.28 -9.58
C PHE A 27 8.73 -5.31 -10.20
N GLY A 28 8.82 -5.50 -11.51
CA GLY A 28 10.08 -5.57 -12.25
C GLY A 28 10.95 -6.74 -11.79
N THR A 29 12.21 -6.47 -11.48
CA THR A 29 13.18 -7.47 -11.01
C THR A 29 13.06 -7.78 -9.52
N THR A 30 12.22 -7.05 -8.77
CA THR A 30 12.10 -7.23 -7.33
C THR A 30 11.06 -8.29 -6.98
N THR A 31 11.44 -9.26 -6.16
CA THR A 31 10.51 -10.27 -5.65
C THR A 31 9.53 -9.62 -4.67
N PRO A 32 8.21 -9.58 -4.95
CA PRO A 32 7.27 -8.93 -4.07
C PRO A 32 7.14 -9.70 -2.75
N THR A 33 7.16 -8.97 -1.63
CA THR A 33 6.84 -9.55 -0.33
C THR A 33 5.34 -9.85 -0.25
N TRP A 34 4.94 -10.73 0.67
CA TRP A 34 3.53 -11.06 0.89
C TRP A 34 2.66 -9.83 1.21
N SER A 35 3.21 -8.85 1.94
CA SER A 35 2.52 -7.60 2.24
C SER A 35 2.33 -6.73 0.99
N HIS A 36 3.31 -6.71 0.08
CA HIS A 36 3.17 -6.03 -1.22
C HIS A 36 2.06 -6.64 -2.05
N VAL A 37 2.00 -7.97 -2.16
CA VAL A 37 0.94 -8.63 -2.93
C VAL A 37 -0.43 -8.34 -2.33
N LYS A 38 -0.60 -8.47 -1.01
CA LYS A 38 -1.87 -8.11 -0.35
C LYS A 38 -2.31 -6.68 -0.68
N ARG A 39 -1.38 -5.73 -0.66
CA ARG A 39 -1.65 -4.33 -1.00
C ARG A 39 -2.08 -4.18 -2.46
N VAL A 40 -1.38 -4.83 -3.39
CA VAL A 40 -1.72 -4.81 -4.82
C VAL A 40 -3.07 -5.46 -5.08
N CYS A 41 -3.38 -6.62 -4.48
CA CYS A 41 -4.71 -7.23 -4.59
C CYS A 41 -5.81 -6.28 -4.10
N LYS A 42 -5.57 -5.53 -3.01
CA LYS A 42 -6.53 -4.53 -2.51
C LYS A 42 -6.75 -3.39 -3.52
N ILE A 43 -5.67 -2.90 -4.15
CA ILE A 43 -5.73 -1.86 -5.19
C ILE A 43 -6.49 -2.36 -6.42
N LEU A 44 -6.14 -3.54 -6.93
CA LEU A 44 -6.81 -4.15 -8.07
C LEU A 44 -8.31 -4.39 -7.79
N ARG A 45 -8.66 -4.81 -6.57
CA ARG A 45 -10.06 -4.93 -6.16
C ARG A 45 -10.77 -3.58 -6.19
N SER A 46 -10.16 -2.51 -5.67
CA SER A 46 -10.78 -1.19 -5.73
C SER A 46 -10.97 -0.69 -7.17
N GLU A 47 -9.99 -0.90 -8.05
CA GLU A 47 -10.06 -0.54 -9.47
C GLU A 47 -11.16 -1.32 -10.21
N LEU A 48 -11.26 -2.63 -9.94
CA LEU A 48 -12.34 -3.47 -10.47
C LEU A 48 -13.71 -2.93 -10.06
N TRP A 49 -13.89 -2.55 -8.79
CA TRP A 49 -15.15 -1.98 -8.29
C TRP A 49 -15.48 -0.62 -8.91
N ILE A 50 -14.49 0.22 -9.21
CA ILE A 50 -14.70 1.48 -9.94
C ILE A 50 -15.25 1.19 -11.34
N LYS A 51 -14.63 0.24 -12.06
CA LYS A 51 -15.09 -0.17 -13.40
C LYS A 51 -16.52 -0.73 -13.39
N ILE A 52 -16.89 -1.47 -12.35
CA ILE A 52 -18.24 -2.02 -12.19
C ILE A 52 -19.27 -0.93 -11.94
N ARG A 53 -18.95 0.08 -11.12
CA ARG A 53 -19.85 1.23 -10.92
C ARG A 53 -20.09 1.96 -12.23
N LEU A 54 -19.04 2.19 -13.02
CA LEU A 54 -19.17 2.77 -14.35
C LEU A 54 -20.09 1.90 -15.24
N CYS A 55 -19.89 0.57 -15.25
CA CYS A 55 -20.79 -0.35 -15.96
C CYS A 55 -22.25 -0.26 -15.49
N HIS A 56 -22.48 -0.14 -14.17
CA HIS A 56 -23.82 0.07 -13.62
C HIS A 56 -24.46 1.38 -14.08
N ASP A 57 -23.68 2.46 -14.21
CA ASP A 57 -24.17 3.75 -14.70
C ASP A 57 -24.58 3.65 -16.17
N TRP A 58 -23.78 2.96 -17.00
CA TRP A 58 -24.14 2.66 -18.39
C TRP A 58 -25.38 1.77 -18.50
N LEU A 59 -25.46 0.70 -17.71
CA LEU A 59 -26.63 -0.18 -17.68
C LEU A 59 -27.89 0.58 -17.28
N LYS A 60 -27.78 1.50 -16.31
CA LYS A 60 -28.89 2.38 -15.92
C LYS A 60 -29.36 3.20 -17.12
N LEU A 61 -28.44 3.89 -17.82
CA LEU A 61 -28.79 4.67 -19.01
C LEU A 61 -29.50 3.82 -20.07
N LEU A 62 -28.98 2.62 -20.36
CA LEU A 62 -29.56 1.72 -21.35
C LEU A 62 -30.95 1.20 -20.96
N CYS A 63 -31.14 0.79 -19.71
CA CYS A 63 -32.45 0.30 -19.22
C CYS A 63 -33.53 1.40 -19.28
N PHE A 64 -33.22 2.61 -18.81
CA PHE A 64 -34.17 3.72 -18.81
C PHE A 64 -34.41 4.32 -20.19
N SER A 65 -33.51 4.10 -21.16
CA SER A 65 -33.72 4.52 -22.56
C SER A 65 -34.64 3.56 -23.33
N ARG A 66 -34.75 2.29 -22.89
CA ARG A 66 -35.48 1.24 -23.63
C ARG A 66 -36.81 0.83 -23.01
N HIS A 67 -36.96 0.97 -21.69
CA HIS A 67 -38.11 0.44 -20.97
C HIS A 67 -38.84 1.53 -20.16
N PRO A 68 -40.15 1.37 -19.92
CA PRO A 68 -40.89 2.19 -18.97
C PRO A 68 -40.22 2.14 -17.59
N HIS A 69 -40.32 3.24 -16.82
CA HIS A 69 -39.60 3.43 -15.56
C HIS A 69 -39.77 2.26 -14.56
N PHE A 70 -40.97 1.69 -14.46
CA PHE A 70 -41.25 0.56 -13.56
C PHE A 70 -40.52 -0.73 -13.97
N ILE A 71 -40.51 -1.06 -15.26
CA ILE A 71 -39.85 -2.26 -15.79
C ILE A 71 -38.33 -2.09 -15.69
N ALA A 72 -37.81 -0.92 -16.09
CA ALA A 72 -36.40 -0.58 -16.02
C ALA A 72 -35.84 -0.72 -14.60
N ALA A 73 -36.58 -0.24 -13.58
CA ALA A 73 -36.14 -0.32 -12.18
C ALA A 73 -36.03 -1.78 -11.69
N ARG A 74 -37.01 -2.63 -12.03
CA ARG A 74 -37.02 -4.05 -11.66
C ARG A 74 -35.88 -4.82 -12.34
N GLU A 75 -35.68 -4.63 -13.64
CA GLU A 75 -34.61 -5.29 -14.37
C GLU A 75 -33.22 -4.83 -13.91
N LEU A 76 -33.04 -3.53 -13.69
CA LEU A 76 -31.77 -2.99 -13.20
C LEU A 76 -31.36 -3.59 -11.85
N GLN A 77 -32.32 -3.85 -10.96
CA GLN A 77 -32.04 -4.54 -9.70
C GLN A 77 -31.52 -5.97 -9.92
N GLY A 78 -32.14 -6.71 -10.84
CA GLY A 78 -31.70 -8.04 -11.25
C GLY A 78 -30.28 -8.02 -11.81
N PHE A 79 -30.01 -7.13 -12.77
CA PHE A 79 -28.67 -6.99 -13.36
C PHE A 79 -27.62 -6.62 -12.33
N ARG A 80 -27.90 -5.67 -11.42
CA ARG A 80 -26.96 -5.29 -10.35
C ARG A 80 -26.59 -6.48 -9.46
N ARG A 81 -27.56 -7.32 -9.12
CA ARG A 81 -27.31 -8.53 -8.33
C ARG A 81 -26.43 -9.51 -9.09
N THR A 82 -26.77 -9.81 -10.35
CA THR A 82 -25.98 -10.73 -11.18
C THR A 82 -24.55 -10.22 -11.40
N VAL A 83 -24.37 -8.93 -11.69
CA VAL A 83 -23.04 -8.32 -11.87
C VAL A 83 -22.23 -8.40 -10.57
N HIS A 84 -22.84 -8.13 -9.42
CA HIS A 84 -22.17 -8.25 -8.12
C HIS A 84 -21.72 -9.69 -7.84
N GLU A 85 -22.63 -10.66 -7.95
CA GLU A 85 -22.36 -12.08 -7.69
C GLU A 85 -21.30 -12.65 -8.65
N THR A 86 -21.43 -12.37 -9.95
CA THR A 86 -20.47 -12.83 -10.97
C THR A 86 -19.10 -12.19 -10.81
N THR A 87 -19.03 -10.90 -10.47
CA THR A 87 -17.76 -10.25 -10.21
C THR A 87 -17.09 -10.82 -8.97
N GLU A 88 -17.79 -10.95 -7.85
CA GLU A 88 -17.18 -11.51 -6.64
C GLU A 88 -16.73 -12.94 -6.86
N ALA A 89 -17.51 -13.76 -7.57
CA ALA A 89 -17.10 -15.12 -7.94
C ALA A 89 -15.84 -15.13 -8.82
N ALA A 90 -15.78 -14.28 -9.85
CA ALA A 90 -14.63 -14.16 -10.72
C ALA A 90 -13.39 -13.66 -9.95
N TRP A 91 -13.56 -12.64 -9.11
CA TRP A 91 -12.50 -12.12 -8.26
C TRP A 91 -11.97 -13.17 -7.29
N ASN A 92 -12.84 -13.92 -6.62
CA ASN A 92 -12.44 -14.99 -5.71
C ASN A 92 -11.70 -16.12 -6.46
N SER A 93 -12.13 -16.47 -7.67
CA SER A 93 -11.43 -17.46 -8.51
C SER A 93 -10.00 -17.00 -8.85
N ILE A 94 -9.83 -15.73 -9.23
CA ILE A 94 -8.52 -15.14 -9.53
C ILE A 94 -7.68 -15.05 -8.25
N LEU A 95 -8.26 -14.54 -7.16
CA LEU A 95 -7.58 -14.34 -5.88
C LEU A 95 -7.07 -15.65 -5.30
N VAL A 96 -7.87 -16.72 -5.32
CA VAL A 96 -7.45 -18.04 -4.85
C VAL A 96 -6.25 -18.54 -5.64
N LYS A 97 -6.21 -18.36 -6.96
CA LYS A 97 -5.05 -18.72 -7.79
C LYS A 97 -3.83 -17.88 -7.43
N LEU A 98 -3.99 -16.55 -7.36
CA LEU A 98 -2.91 -15.63 -7.02
C LEU A 98 -2.31 -15.93 -5.64
N LEU A 99 -3.15 -16.12 -4.62
CA LEU A 99 -2.71 -16.38 -3.26
C LEU A 99 -2.20 -17.82 -3.08
N GLY A 100 -2.74 -18.80 -3.82
CA GLY A 100 -2.28 -20.19 -3.76
C GLY A 100 -0.83 -20.35 -4.20
N HIS A 101 -0.38 -19.56 -5.19
CA HIS A 101 1.02 -19.57 -5.62
C HIS A 101 1.96 -18.87 -4.65
N LEU A 102 1.45 -17.90 -3.91
CA LEU A 102 2.17 -17.20 -2.88
C LEU A 102 2.02 -17.98 -1.58
N ARG A 103 2.76 -19.09 -1.50
CA ARG A 103 2.85 -19.89 -0.28
C ARG A 103 3.19 -18.94 0.85
N LYS A 104 2.25 -18.74 1.80
CA LYS A 104 2.50 -17.94 3.00
C LYS A 104 3.81 -18.51 3.57
N PRO A 105 4.88 -17.71 3.72
CA PRO A 105 6.10 -18.22 4.31
C PRO A 105 5.65 -18.86 5.62
N GLN A 106 5.81 -20.18 5.74
CA GLN A 106 5.56 -20.82 7.02
C GLN A 106 6.58 -20.17 7.92
N GLU A 107 6.12 -19.27 8.78
CA GLU A 107 6.82 -18.89 9.99
C GLU A 107 7.08 -20.22 10.68
N LYS A 108 8.28 -20.74 10.45
CA LYS A 108 8.73 -21.97 11.06
C LYS A 108 8.98 -21.55 12.50
N ASP A 109 7.94 -21.64 13.32
CA ASP A 109 8.01 -21.47 14.75
C ASP A 109 9.08 -22.42 15.26
N GLY A 110 10.26 -21.89 15.55
CA GLY A 110 11.41 -22.76 15.72
C GLY A 110 12.73 -22.03 15.87
N ASN A 111 12.89 -21.42 17.04
CA ASN A 111 14.17 -21.14 17.69
C ASN A 111 15.10 -20.09 17.05
N ASN A 112 15.15 -18.96 17.76
CA ASN A 112 16.34 -18.21 18.14
C ASN A 112 17.22 -17.61 17.03
N SER A 113 17.30 -16.27 17.08
CA SER A 113 18.48 -15.51 16.66
C SER A 113 18.79 -15.51 15.16
N SER A 114 17.90 -14.96 14.35
CA SER A 114 18.38 -14.19 13.20
C SER A 114 17.71 -12.83 13.22
N THR A 115 18.43 -11.88 13.80
CA THR A 115 18.34 -10.46 13.47
C THR A 115 18.15 -10.37 11.96
N THR A 116 16.96 -9.97 11.50
CA THR A 116 16.76 -9.37 10.18
C THR A 116 17.62 -8.12 10.13
N GLY A 117 18.92 -8.33 9.89
CA GLY A 117 19.91 -7.30 9.82
C GLY A 117 19.56 -6.39 8.65
N VAL A 118 19.61 -5.10 8.90
CA VAL A 118 19.61 -4.11 7.84
C VAL A 118 20.71 -4.50 6.86
N LEU A 119 20.34 -4.93 5.66
CA LEU A 119 21.32 -5.30 4.64
C LEU A 119 21.98 -4.01 4.15
N VAL A 120 23.14 -3.69 4.71
CA VAL A 120 23.88 -2.49 4.30
C VAL A 120 24.68 -2.80 3.05
N VAL A 121 24.19 -2.30 1.92
CA VAL A 121 24.89 -2.42 0.64
C VAL A 121 26.08 -1.45 0.63
N GLY A 122 27.28 -1.95 0.31
CA GLY A 122 28.47 -1.11 0.14
C GLY A 122 29.35 -0.93 1.38
N GLY A 123 29.21 -1.76 2.42
CA GLY A 123 30.12 -1.78 3.57
C GLY A 123 30.03 -0.54 4.48
N ALA A 124 29.01 0.30 4.32
CA ALA A 124 28.75 1.38 5.26
C ALA A 124 28.40 0.80 6.64
N SER A 125 28.92 1.42 7.71
CA SER A 125 28.53 1.07 9.07
C SER A 125 27.30 1.89 9.47
N VAL A 126 26.24 1.23 9.89
CA VAL A 126 25.03 1.88 10.43
C VAL A 126 25.10 1.77 11.95
N PRO A 127 25.03 2.88 12.71
CA PRO A 127 25.06 2.81 14.16
C PRO A 127 23.88 1.98 14.72
N ASP A 128 24.12 1.25 15.81
CA ASP A 128 23.17 0.28 16.38
C ASP A 128 21.79 0.88 16.69
N ASP A 129 21.76 2.15 17.10
CA ASP A 129 20.53 2.88 17.39
C ASP A 129 19.63 3.02 16.15
N TYR A 130 20.24 3.27 14.99
CA TYR A 130 19.53 3.35 13.72
C TYR A 130 19.16 1.96 13.18
N ALA A 131 20.04 0.97 13.37
CA ALA A 131 19.76 -0.41 12.95
C ALA A 131 18.51 -0.98 13.65
N LYS A 132 18.34 -0.72 14.96
CA LYS A 132 17.14 -1.12 15.73
C LYS A 132 15.86 -0.47 15.23
N ILE A 133 15.95 0.76 14.72
CA ILE A 133 14.79 1.51 14.22
C ILE A 133 14.44 1.05 12.80
N LEU A 134 15.44 0.94 11.92
CA LEU A 134 15.29 0.45 10.55
C LEU A 134 14.77 -0.99 10.52
N GLY A 135 15.14 -1.82 11.49
CA GLY A 135 14.62 -3.19 11.65
C GLY A 135 13.11 -3.27 11.92
N LYS A 136 12.47 -2.20 12.39
CA LYS A 136 11.00 -2.14 12.55
C LYS A 136 10.27 -1.91 11.22
N GLY A 137 11.00 -1.62 10.16
CA GLY A 137 10.49 -1.40 8.81
C GLY A 137 10.28 0.08 8.46
N PRO A 138 9.95 0.38 7.20
CA PRO A 138 9.97 1.72 6.61
C PRO A 138 8.96 2.70 7.20
N LYS A 139 8.01 2.21 8.02
CA LYS A 139 7.02 3.05 8.71
C LYS A 139 7.59 3.73 9.97
N TYR A 140 8.68 3.19 10.53
CA TYR A 140 9.31 3.69 11.74
C TYR A 140 10.59 4.45 11.35
N GLY A 141 10.42 5.61 10.72
CA GLY A 141 11.53 6.54 10.54
C GLY A 141 11.92 7.19 11.86
N VAL A 142 13.18 7.56 12.02
CA VAL A 142 13.60 8.46 13.10
C VAL A 142 12.92 9.80 12.83
N ALA A 143 12.05 10.23 13.74
CA ALA A 143 11.45 11.55 13.65
C ALA A 143 12.58 12.60 13.61
N PRO A 144 12.57 13.54 12.66
CA PRO A 144 13.63 14.52 12.56
C PRO A 144 13.66 15.35 13.85
N ARG A 145 14.86 15.54 14.43
CA ARG A 145 15.08 16.34 15.64
C ARG A 145 15.06 17.83 15.30
N ILE A 146 13.99 18.29 14.68
CA ILE A 146 13.81 19.69 14.31
C ILE A 146 13.08 20.39 15.46
N PRO A 147 13.63 21.45 16.06
CA PRO A 147 12.95 22.21 17.09
C PRO A 147 11.69 22.88 16.52
N ALA A 148 10.66 23.06 17.37
CA ALA A 148 9.33 23.48 16.92
C ALA A 148 9.32 24.78 16.09
N HIS A 149 10.21 25.72 16.40
CA HIS A 149 10.31 26.99 15.67
C HIS A 149 10.87 26.82 14.25
N GLU A 150 11.84 25.91 14.06
CA GLU A 150 12.38 25.58 12.73
C GLU A 150 11.36 24.80 11.90
N LEU A 151 10.59 23.91 12.54
CA LEU A 151 9.52 23.18 11.86
C LEU A 151 8.47 24.16 11.31
N ALA A 152 8.03 25.11 12.15
CA ALA A 152 7.11 26.17 11.74
C ALA A 152 7.69 27.06 10.62
N ALA A 153 8.98 27.39 10.68
CA ALA A 153 9.65 28.13 9.62
C ALA A 153 9.71 27.35 8.30
N LEU A 154 10.01 26.05 8.36
CA LEU A 154 10.04 25.14 7.21
C LEU A 154 8.65 25.06 6.55
N ASN A 155 7.60 24.89 7.35
CA ASN A 155 6.23 24.82 6.84
C ASN A 155 5.79 26.11 6.17
N ARG A 156 6.16 27.28 6.72
CA ARG A 156 5.90 28.57 6.07
C ARG A 156 6.62 28.70 4.73
N ARG A 157 7.86 28.22 4.64
CA ARG A 157 8.63 28.20 3.37
C ARG A 157 7.96 27.28 2.34
N LEU A 158 7.59 26.06 2.73
CA LEU A 158 6.91 25.11 1.85
C LEU A 158 5.55 25.65 1.39
N ALA A 159 4.75 26.21 2.31
CA ALA A 159 3.49 26.87 1.97
C ALA A 159 3.69 28.09 1.05
N GLY A 160 4.87 28.72 1.04
CA GLY A 160 5.23 29.77 0.09
C GLY A 160 5.53 29.28 -1.32
N THR A 161 5.89 28.00 -1.48
CA THR A 161 6.14 27.37 -2.78
C THR A 161 4.90 26.71 -3.39
N THR A 162 3.85 26.49 -2.60
CA THR A 162 2.60 25.87 -3.05
C THR A 162 1.64 26.91 -3.66
N ASN A 163 0.78 26.46 -4.59
CA ASN A 163 -0.23 27.30 -5.23
C ASN A 163 -1.16 27.98 -4.20
N SER A 164 -1.63 29.21 -4.47
CA SER A 164 -2.33 30.05 -3.49
C SER A 164 -3.58 29.40 -2.90
N GLU A 165 -4.30 28.60 -3.70
CA GLU A 165 -5.50 27.87 -3.27
C GLU A 165 -5.21 26.73 -2.28
N GLN A 166 -4.01 26.14 -2.31
CA GLN A 166 -3.63 25.03 -1.42
C GLN A 166 -2.86 25.51 -0.18
N ARG A 167 -2.40 26.76 -0.19
CA ARG A 167 -1.57 27.36 0.86
C ARG A 167 -2.24 27.32 2.23
N GLU A 168 -3.51 27.71 2.30
CA GLU A 168 -4.26 27.71 3.56
C GLU A 168 -4.55 26.29 4.06
N ARG A 169 -4.78 25.35 3.15
CA ARG A 169 -5.02 23.94 3.49
C ARG A 169 -3.78 23.27 4.08
N CYS A 170 -2.59 23.56 3.52
CA CYS A 170 -1.32 23.07 4.05
C CYS A 170 -1.02 23.60 5.47
N LEU A 171 -1.44 24.82 5.79
CA LEU A 171 -1.26 25.40 7.13
C LEU A 171 -2.24 24.83 8.16
N LEU A 172 -3.43 24.41 7.73
CA LEU A 172 -4.48 23.89 8.62
C LEU A 172 -4.35 22.40 8.93
N GLU A 173 -3.82 21.59 8.00
CA GLU A 173 -3.64 20.14 8.22
C GLU A 173 -2.64 19.80 9.34
N GLU A 174 -1.74 20.72 9.71
CA GLU A 174 -0.79 20.53 10.82
C GLU A 174 -1.43 20.44 12.21
N ARG A 175 -2.63 21.01 12.40
CA ARG A 175 -3.32 20.96 13.71
C ARG A 175 -4.06 19.64 13.97
N GLY A 176 -4.18 18.77 12.96
CA GLY A 176 -5.17 17.69 12.97
C GLY A 176 -4.71 16.29 13.39
N GLY A 177 -3.43 15.94 13.46
CA GLY A 177 -3.10 14.50 13.43
C GLY A 177 -1.79 13.97 13.99
N VAL A 178 -0.86 14.79 14.47
CA VAL A 178 0.34 14.25 15.13
C VAL A 178 0.11 14.27 16.64
N LYS A 179 -0.45 13.19 17.18
CA LYS A 179 -0.29 12.86 18.60
C LYS A 179 1.20 12.59 18.85
N LEU A 180 1.99 13.65 18.99
CA LEU A 180 3.33 13.57 19.58
C LEU A 180 3.14 12.93 20.95
N GLY A 181 3.54 11.66 21.05
CA GLY A 181 3.60 10.97 22.32
C GLY A 181 4.33 11.87 23.31
N ARG A 182 3.67 12.15 24.44
CA ARG A 182 4.21 12.96 25.54
C ARG A 182 5.61 12.45 25.86
N VAL A 183 6.65 13.14 25.36
CA VAL A 183 8.01 12.93 25.83
C VAL A 183 8.00 13.46 27.25
N LYS A 184 8.10 12.54 28.21
CA LYS A 184 8.30 12.86 29.62
C LYS A 184 9.62 13.64 29.67
N GLN A 185 9.54 14.97 29.75
CA GLN A 185 10.69 15.80 30.02
C GLN A 185 11.21 15.38 31.40
N SER A 186 12.30 14.62 31.42
CA SER A 186 13.10 14.45 32.62
C SER A 186 13.72 15.80 32.92
N SER A 187 13.20 16.50 33.92
CA SER A 187 13.82 17.72 34.44
C SER A 187 15.28 17.44 34.78
N PRO A 188 16.22 18.30 34.36
CA PRO A 188 17.60 18.18 34.81
C PRO A 188 17.64 18.41 36.32
N ALA A 189 18.27 17.48 37.04
CA ALA A 189 18.50 17.57 38.47
C ALA A 189 19.22 18.89 38.79
N GLY A 190 18.67 19.61 39.77
CA GLY A 190 19.20 20.89 40.21
C GLY A 190 20.66 20.77 40.63
N VAL A 191 21.49 21.68 40.11
CA VAL A 191 22.86 21.89 40.55
C VAL A 191 22.81 22.56 41.93
N PRO A 192 23.42 21.98 42.98
CA PRO A 192 23.46 22.62 44.29
C PRO A 192 24.40 23.83 44.24
N LEU A 193 23.85 25.00 44.58
CA LEU A 193 24.63 26.21 44.84
C LEU A 193 25.34 26.07 46.19
N HIS A 194 26.67 26.06 46.17
CA HIS A 194 27.50 26.22 47.36
C HIS A 194 27.47 27.68 47.81
N PRO A 195 27.09 27.98 49.07
CA PRO A 195 27.34 29.29 49.65
C PRO A 195 28.83 29.41 50.04
N GLN A 196 29.43 30.56 49.73
CA GLN A 196 30.71 31.01 50.27
C GLN A 196 30.52 31.58 51.68
#